data_AF-A0A2J2H9A1-F1
#
_entry.id   AF-A0A2J2H9A1-F1
#
_cell.length_a   1.000
_cell.length_b   1.000
_cell.length_c   1.000
_cell.angle_alpha   90.00
_cell.angle_beta   90.00
_cell.angle_gamma   90.00
#
_symmetry.space_group_name_H-M   'P 1'
#
loop_
_entity.id
_entity.type
_entity.pdbx_description
1 polymer ?
#
loop_
_entity_poly.entity_id
_entity_poly.type
_entity_poly.pdbx_seq_one_letter_code
_entity_poly.pdbx_strand_id
1 'polypeptide(L)'
;MSVYVADRGAVHMECDMAYTKYRGEGGYYVPCEIEGPVSLECLADGLGASRGICVETELVKICGKEGGGGLEAIIDVARCISRGVTPGELVKQMLIIAELCARRATTS
;
A
#
# COMPACT_ATOMS: atom_id res chain seq x y z
N MET A 1 -9.29 -10.69 15.26
CA MET A 1 -8.27 -9.78 14.71
C MET A 1 -8.46 -9.75 13.20
N SER A 2 -8.80 -8.60 12.61
CA SER A 2 -8.90 -8.46 11.15
C SER A 2 -7.61 -7.82 10.62
N VAL A 3 -6.52 -8.57 10.63
CA VAL A 3 -5.32 -8.22 9.88
C VAL A 3 -5.44 -8.93 8.53
N TYR A 4 -5.31 -8.19 7.45
CA TYR A 4 -5.18 -8.77 6.11
C TYR A 4 -3.71 -9.06 5.87
N VAL A 5 -3.37 -10.33 5.70
CA VAL A 5 -2.02 -10.77 5.35
C VAL A 5 -2.10 -11.49 4.02
N ALA A 6 -1.27 -11.10 3.06
CA ALA A 6 -1.22 -11.75 1.76
C ALA A 6 0.18 -11.75 1.16
N ASP A 7 0.51 -12.90 0.58
CA ASP A 7 1.74 -13.12 -0.18
C ASP A 7 1.42 -13.26 -1.66
N ARG A 8 2.26 -12.65 -2.50
CA ARG A 8 2.21 -12.84 -3.95
C ARG A 8 3.63 -12.80 -4.52
N GLY A 9 4.11 -13.94 -4.99
CA GLY A 9 5.47 -14.05 -5.53
C GLY A 9 6.52 -13.69 -4.46
N ALA A 10 7.32 -12.65 -4.73
CA ALA A 10 8.33 -12.14 -3.80
C ALA A 10 7.83 -10.97 -2.92
N VAL A 11 6.53 -10.65 -2.97
CA VAL A 11 5.94 -9.53 -2.24
C VAL A 11 5.05 -10.05 -1.12
N HIS A 12 5.28 -9.52 0.08
CA HIS A 12 4.44 -9.73 1.25
C HIS A 12 3.73 -8.41 1.59
N MET A 13 2.45 -8.48 1.95
CA MET A 13 1.69 -7.31 2.38
C MET A 13 0.83 -7.63 3.59
N GLU A 14 1.00 -6.82 4.64
CA GLU A 14 0.24 -6.91 5.89
C GLU A 14 -0.50 -5.59 6.12
N CYS A 15 -1.81 -5.63 6.35
CA CYS A 15 -2.65 -4.46 6.57
C CYS A 15 -3.55 -4.63 7.79
N ASP A 16 -3.55 -3.64 8.69
CA ASP A 16 -4.45 -3.64 9.85
C ASP A 16 -5.86 -3.16 9.45
N MET A 17 -6.67 -4.11 8.99
CA MET A 17 -8.08 -3.86 8.63
C MET A 17 -9.00 -3.72 9.84
N ALA A 18 -8.48 -3.88 11.07
CA ALA A 18 -9.21 -3.57 12.29
C ALA A 18 -9.18 -2.06 12.61
N TYR A 19 -8.46 -1.25 11.80
CA TYR A 19 -8.32 0.19 11.96
C TYR A 19 -7.74 0.57 13.34
N THR A 20 -6.92 -0.30 13.94
CA THR A 20 -6.54 -0.19 15.35
C THR A 20 -5.43 0.82 15.61
N LYS A 21 -4.56 1.05 14.63
CA LYS A 21 -3.34 1.86 14.80
C LYS A 21 -3.45 3.34 14.42
N TYR A 22 -4.54 3.81 13.80
CA TYR A 22 -4.69 5.22 13.43
C TYR A 22 -6.15 5.71 13.52
N ARG A 23 -6.53 6.21 14.70
CA ARG A 23 -7.68 7.12 14.90
C ARG A 23 -7.13 8.53 15.11
N GLY A 24 -6.92 9.27 14.03
CA GLY A 24 -6.63 10.71 14.10
C GLY A 24 -7.91 11.54 14.05
N GLU A 25 -7.82 12.85 14.31
CA GLU A 25 -8.95 13.79 14.22
C GLU A 25 -9.64 13.83 12.83
N GLY A 26 -9.08 13.17 11.82
CA GLY A 26 -9.55 13.13 10.43
C GLY A 26 -10.22 11.83 9.92
N GLY A 27 -10.31 10.75 10.72
CA GLY A 27 -11.05 9.54 10.32
C GLY A 27 -10.36 8.19 10.60
N TYR A 28 -10.87 7.14 9.93
CA TYR A 28 -10.35 5.77 9.99
C TYR A 28 -9.33 5.52 8.88
N TYR A 29 -8.18 4.94 9.22
CA TYR A 29 -7.14 4.57 8.26
C TYR A 29 -6.74 3.10 8.41
N VAL A 30 -6.32 2.49 7.29
CA VAL A 30 -5.69 1.16 7.28
C VAL A 30 -4.20 1.35 7.02
N PRO A 31 -3.33 1.14 8.04
CA PRO A 31 -1.91 1.06 7.80
C PRO A 31 -1.56 -0.31 7.21
N CYS A 32 -0.64 -0.29 6.26
CA CYS A 32 -0.13 -1.46 5.56
C CYS A 32 1.39 -1.43 5.49
N GLU A 33 2.01 -2.59 5.59
CA GLU A 33 3.41 -2.83 5.34
C GLU A 33 3.56 -3.66 4.07
N ILE A 34 4.48 -3.28 3.20
CA ILE A 34 4.78 -3.96 1.95
C ILE A 34 6.25 -4.35 1.96
N GLU A 35 6.54 -5.63 1.89
CA GLU A 35 7.90 -6.16 1.87
C GLU A 35 8.18 -6.87 0.55
N GLY A 36 9.45 -6.84 0.12
CA GLY A 36 9.90 -7.40 -1.15
C GLY A 36 10.71 -6.42 -1.98
N PRO A 37 11.23 -6.85 -3.15
CA PRO A 37 12.06 -6.01 -4.03
C PRO A 37 11.20 -5.05 -4.86
N VAL A 38 10.41 -4.21 -4.19
CA VAL A 38 9.45 -3.30 -4.81
C VAL A 38 10.00 -1.87 -4.73
N SER A 39 10.19 -1.23 -5.89
CA SER A 39 10.56 0.18 -5.92
C SER A 39 9.33 1.08 -5.76
N LEU A 40 9.48 2.14 -4.96
CA LEU A 40 8.45 3.16 -4.79
C LEU A 40 8.09 3.82 -6.12
N GLU A 41 9.07 4.02 -7.01
CA GLU A 41 8.87 4.58 -8.35
C GLU A 41 7.95 3.72 -9.21
N CYS A 42 8.16 2.40 -9.23
CA CYS A 42 7.32 1.50 -10.03
C CYS A 42 5.88 1.46 -9.48
N LEU A 43 5.73 1.49 -8.15
CA LEU A 43 4.41 1.61 -7.53
C LEU A 43 3.73 2.93 -7.88
N ALA A 44 4.47 4.05 -7.89
CA ALA A 44 3.95 5.35 -8.29
C ALA A 44 3.36 5.31 -9.70
N ASP A 45 4.13 4.75 -10.64
CA ASP A 45 3.72 4.62 -12.04
C ASP A 45 2.51 3.70 -12.20
N GLY A 46 2.49 2.58 -11.46
CA GLY A 46 1.36 1.63 -11.48
C GLY A 46 0.07 2.18 -10.87
N LEU A 47 0.18 3.08 -9.89
CA LEU A 47 -0.95 3.73 -9.22
C LEU A 47 -1.36 5.05 -9.89
N GLY A 48 -0.63 5.51 -10.92
CA GLY A 48 -0.88 6.79 -11.58
C GLY A 48 -0.67 8.00 -10.64
N ALA A 49 0.23 7.87 -9.69
CA ALA A 49 0.43 8.81 -8.60
C ALA A 49 1.61 9.76 -8.85
N SER A 50 1.62 10.91 -8.17
CA SER A 50 2.72 11.87 -8.30
C SER A 50 3.97 11.35 -7.60
N ARG A 51 5.12 11.49 -8.26
CA ARG A 51 6.43 11.05 -7.75
C ARG A 51 6.92 12.03 -6.68
N GLY A 52 7.39 11.49 -5.56
CA GLY A 52 7.93 12.26 -4.43
C GLY A 52 8.65 11.33 -3.45
N ILE A 53 8.99 11.85 -2.26
CA ILE A 53 9.53 11.04 -1.15
C ILE A 53 8.52 9.97 -0.72
N CYS A 54 7.24 10.28 -0.90
CA CYS A 54 6.12 9.36 -0.83
C CYS A 54 5.31 9.46 -2.12
N VAL A 55 4.63 8.37 -2.43
CA VAL A 55 3.62 8.26 -3.47
C VAL A 55 2.28 8.55 -2.84
N GLU A 56 1.58 9.57 -3.33
CA GLU A 56 0.29 9.98 -2.77
C GLU A 56 -0.77 10.00 -3.86
N THR A 57 -1.89 9.35 -3.57
CA THR A 57 -3.14 9.41 -4.34
C THR A 57 -4.22 10.01 -3.45
N GLU A 58 -5.42 10.18 -4.01
CA GLU A 58 -6.56 10.56 -3.20
C GLU A 58 -6.94 9.50 -2.14
N LEU A 59 -6.57 8.23 -2.30
CA LEU A 59 -7.01 7.10 -1.46
C LEU A 59 -5.92 6.53 -0.55
N VAL A 60 -4.67 6.62 -0.98
CA VAL A 60 -3.54 5.97 -0.32
C VAL A 60 -2.28 6.83 -0.42
N LYS A 61 -1.51 6.83 0.66
CA LYS A 61 -0.14 7.34 0.72
C LYS A 61 0.81 6.18 0.96
N ILE A 62 1.91 6.10 0.21
CA ILE A 62 2.94 5.06 0.32
C ILE A 62 4.31 5.73 0.46
N CYS A 63 5.11 5.31 1.42
CA CYS A 63 6.45 5.82 1.67
C CYS A 63 7.43 4.64 1.83
N GLY A 64 8.73 4.90 1.74
CA GLY A 64 9.74 3.92 2.18
C GLY A 64 9.73 3.77 3.70
N LYS A 65 9.92 2.54 4.21
CA LYS A 65 10.09 2.30 5.66
C LYS A 65 11.34 3.02 6.18
N GLU A 66 11.23 3.68 7.33
CA GLU A 66 12.40 4.18 8.05
C GLU A 66 13.26 2.99 8.52
N GLY A 67 14.53 2.94 8.09
CA GLY A 67 15.43 1.81 8.35
C GLY A 67 15.68 0.88 7.15
N GLY A 68 14.96 1.08 6.03
CA GLY A 68 15.14 0.32 4.80
C GLY A 68 14.49 -1.08 4.83
N GLY A 69 14.33 -1.69 3.65
CA GLY A 69 13.82 -3.07 3.53
C GLY A 69 12.33 -3.23 3.23
N GLY A 70 11.60 -2.14 2.95
CA GLY A 70 10.20 -2.23 2.54
C GLY A 70 9.53 -0.86 2.38
N LEU A 71 8.21 -0.88 2.20
CA LEU A 71 7.37 0.30 2.08
C LEU A 71 6.26 0.25 3.14
N GLU A 72 5.79 1.43 3.53
CA GLU A 72 4.63 1.62 4.38
C GLU A 72 3.55 2.36 3.61
N ALA A 73 2.30 1.93 3.76
CA ALA A 73 1.16 2.57 3.14
C ALA A 73 0.07 2.90 4.16
N ILE A 74 -0.66 3.98 3.93
CA ILE A 74 -1.81 4.41 4.73
C ILE A 74 -2.98 4.62 3.76
N ILE A 75 -4.04 3.84 3.93
CA ILE A 75 -5.26 3.94 3.13
C ILE A 75 -6.33 4.71 3.90
N ASP A 76 -6.91 5.73 3.27
CA ASP A 76 -8.04 6.50 3.80
C ASP A 76 -9.36 5.77 3.54
N VAL A 77 -9.96 5.25 4.63
CA VAL A 77 -11.17 4.43 4.55
C VAL A 77 -12.38 5.24 4.10
N ALA A 78 -12.51 6.46 4.61
CA ALA A 78 -13.65 7.32 4.30
C ALA A 78 -13.66 7.68 2.82
N ARG A 79 -12.49 8.01 2.27
CA ARG A 79 -12.35 8.30 0.85
C ARG A 79 -12.57 7.08 -0.03
N CYS A 80 -12.01 5.92 0.33
CA CYS A 80 -12.27 4.65 -0.36
C CYS A 80 -13.79 4.38 -0.48
N ILE A 81 -14.50 4.43 0.64
CA ILE A 81 -15.95 4.20 0.67
C ILE A 81 -16.70 5.25 -0.15
N SER A 82 -16.32 6.53 -0.07
CA SER A 82 -16.95 7.61 -0.86
C SER A 82 -16.80 7.42 -2.37
N ARG A 83 -15.76 6.68 -2.81
CA ARG A 83 -15.49 6.33 -4.21
C ARG A 83 -16.05 4.96 -4.60
N GLY A 84 -16.75 4.28 -3.69
CA GLY A 84 -17.32 2.96 -3.93
C GLY A 84 -16.30 1.82 -3.99
N VAL A 85 -15.12 2.00 -3.39
CA VAL A 85 -14.05 1.00 -3.31
C VAL A 85 -13.81 0.63 -1.86
N THR A 86 -13.67 -0.65 -1.54
CA THR A 86 -13.30 -1.07 -0.19
C THR A 86 -11.78 -1.03 0.01
N PRO A 87 -11.28 -0.76 1.23
CA PRO A 87 -9.84 -0.88 1.52
C PRO A 87 -9.25 -2.23 1.09
N GLY A 88 -10.01 -3.32 1.25
CA GLY A 88 -9.58 -4.65 0.82
C GLY A 88 -9.41 -4.82 -0.68
N GLU A 89 -10.24 -4.16 -1.49
CA GLU A 89 -10.06 -4.15 -2.95
C GLU A 89 -8.81 -3.36 -3.34
N LEU A 90 -8.58 -2.21 -2.71
CA LEU A 90 -7.40 -1.39 -2.96
C LEU A 90 -6.11 -2.14 -2.58
N VAL A 91 -6.09 -2.80 -1.42
CA VAL A 91 -4.96 -3.63 -0.98
C VAL A 91 -4.66 -4.76 -1.98
N LYS A 92 -5.67 -5.44 -2.50
CA LYS A 92 -5.48 -6.48 -3.54
C LYS A 92 -4.88 -5.89 -4.82
N GLN A 93 -5.33 -4.72 -5.25
CA GLN A 93 -4.78 -4.04 -6.43
C GLN A 93 -3.32 -3.64 -6.19
N MET A 94 -3.00 -3.08 -5.04
CA MET A 94 -1.64 -2.73 -4.65
C MET A 94 -0.72 -3.95 -4.63
N LEU A 95 -1.17 -5.08 -4.09
CA LEU A 95 -0.39 -6.33 -4.06
C LEU A 95 -0.07 -6.83 -5.48
N ILE A 96 -1.04 -6.75 -6.41
CA ILE A 96 -0.81 -7.14 -7.81
C ILE A 96 0.22 -6.22 -8.47
N ILE A 97 0.09 -4.90 -8.29
CA ILE A 97 1.01 -3.91 -8.87
C ILE A 97 2.42 -4.10 -8.28
N ALA A 98 2.52 -4.24 -6.97
CA ALA A 98 3.80 -4.45 -6.27
C ALA A 98 4.49 -5.72 -6.77
N GLU A 99 3.75 -6.80 -7.01
CA GLU A 99 4.31 -8.04 -7.53
C GLU A 99 4.80 -7.91 -8.98
N LEU A 100 4.06 -7.19 -9.83
CA LEU A 100 4.52 -6.86 -11.18
C LEU A 100 5.81 -6.03 -11.15
N CYS A 101 5.92 -5.10 -10.21
CA CYS A 101 7.14 -4.31 -9.97
C CYS A 101 8.31 -5.17 -9.51
N ALA A 102 8.08 -6.07 -8.56
CA ALA A 102 9.09 -7.00 -8.06
C ALA A 102 9.64 -7.90 -9.19
N ARG A 103 8.77 -8.42 -10.06
CA ARG A 103 9.20 -9.24 -11.21
C ARG A 103 10.12 -8.47 -12.16
N ARG A 104 9.81 -7.19 -12.44
CA ARG A 104 10.66 -6.33 -13.29
C ARG A 104 12.04 -6.11 -12.68
N ALA A 105 12.12 -5.92 -11.36
CA ALA A 105 13.38 -5.75 -10.66
C ALA A 105 14.28 -7.00 -10.75
N THR A 106 13.70 -8.21 -10.75
CA THR A 106 14.45 -9.47 -10.81
C THR A 106 14.84 -9.93 -12.23
N THR A 107 14.30 -9.30 -13.27
CA THR A 107 14.60 -9.63 -14.68
C THR A 107 15.63 -8.69 -15.31
N SER A 108 16.14 -7.73 -14.53
CA SER A 108 17.23 -6.81 -14.89
C SER A 108 18.55 -7.30 -14.30
#